data_AF-A0AAU5I3I0-F1
#
_entry.id   AF-A0AAU5I3I0-F1
#
_cell.length_a   1.000
_cell.length_b   1.000
_cell.length_c   1.000
_cell.angle_alpha   90.00
_cell.angle_beta   90.00
_cell.angle_gamma   90.00
#
_symmetry.space_group_name_H-M   'P 1'
#
loop_
_entity.id
_entity.type
_entity.pdbx_description
1 polymer ?
#
loop_
_entity_poly.entity_id
_entity_poly.type
_entity_poly.pdbx_seq_one_letter_code
_entity_poly.pdbx_strand_id
1 'polypeptide(L)'
;MSISWGNATSLTAAGLSAVAAAGAWLAAHRSANTADTVARIEQDRWHADLLPQFVLTLGPLEGDRGTLHVHLAGPLALCQLDEIRIEIVQSDDMSYTSTLAGGVPQEEIDAQVWGPLRFTHGANGADINGKTVEPFGMAVGRGHPFSVELTRPPRWIEGNDRAERWRERWAGKPVRMVLTCRRDGFKDWVVPRELEVSQGT
;
A
#
# COMPACT_ATOMS: atom_id res chain seq x y z
N MET A 1 53.92 65.13 12.16
CA MET A 1 52.97 64.13 12.69
C MET A 1 51.90 63.87 11.63
N SER A 2 52.03 62.82 10.83
CA SER A 2 50.99 62.38 9.90
C SER A 2 50.13 61.33 10.60
N ILE A 3 48.83 61.58 10.69
CA ILE A 3 47.87 60.63 11.24
C ILE A 3 47.65 59.55 10.18
N SER A 4 47.96 58.29 10.51
CA SER A 4 47.70 57.11 9.68
C SER A 4 46.20 56.85 9.58
N TRP A 5 45.54 57.49 8.60
CA TRP A 5 44.12 57.30 8.31
C TRP A 5 43.82 56.01 7.50
N GLY A 6 44.82 55.43 6.83
CA GLY A 6 44.64 54.28 5.93
C GLY A 6 44.41 52.93 6.62
N ASN A 7 44.83 52.78 7.88
CA ASN A 7 44.66 51.53 8.63
C ASN A 7 43.31 51.46 9.36
N ALA A 8 42.72 52.61 9.71
CA ALA A 8 41.44 52.66 10.43
C ALA A 8 40.23 52.40 9.52
N THR A 9 40.30 52.77 8.24
CA THR A 9 39.23 52.58 7.25
C THR A 9 39.18 51.16 6.68
N SER A 10 40.34 50.51 6.50
CA SER A 10 40.41 49.13 6.03
C SER A 10 39.96 48.12 7.09
N LEU A 11 40.30 48.34 8.36
CA LEU A 11 39.85 47.52 9.49
C LEU A 11 38.33 47.60 9.70
N THR A 12 37.74 48.79 9.55
CA THR A 12 36.28 48.98 9.69
C THR A 12 35.52 48.38 8.50
N ALA A 13 36.00 48.56 7.27
CA ALA A 13 35.41 47.93 6.08
C ALA A 13 35.52 46.39 6.09
N ALA A 14 36.66 45.84 6.53
CA ALA A 14 36.85 44.40 6.68
C ALA A 14 35.94 43.81 7.78
N GLY A 15 35.81 44.51 8.92
CA GLY A 15 34.89 44.11 9.99
C GLY A 15 33.43 44.09 9.56
N LEU A 16 32.97 45.13 8.85
CA LEU A 16 31.62 45.18 8.28
C LEU A 16 31.38 44.09 7.23
N SER A 17 32.39 43.78 6.41
CA SER A 17 32.30 42.73 5.39
C SER A 17 32.23 41.34 6.00
N ALA A 18 32.96 41.07 7.08
CA ALA A 18 32.90 39.80 7.81
C ALA A 18 31.52 39.58 8.47
N VAL A 19 30.94 40.64 9.06
CA VAL A 19 29.59 40.59 9.64
C VAL A 19 28.53 40.36 8.55
N ALA A 20 28.66 41.04 7.41
CA ALA A 20 27.77 40.83 6.26
C ALA A 20 27.88 39.40 5.70
N ALA A 21 29.09 38.85 5.59
CA ALA A 21 29.32 37.48 5.13
C ALA A 21 28.75 36.43 6.11
N ALA A 22 28.93 36.64 7.42
CA ALA A 22 28.34 35.77 8.45
C ALA A 22 26.80 35.83 8.44
N GLY A 23 26.23 37.03 8.26
CA GLY A 23 24.79 37.23 8.11
C GLY A 23 24.24 36.55 6.86
N ALA A 24 24.95 36.65 5.73
CA ALA A 24 24.58 36.00 4.47
C ALA A 24 24.66 34.47 4.58
N TRP A 25 25.68 33.92 5.24
CA TRP A 25 25.81 32.48 5.48
C TRP A 25 24.66 31.96 6.37
N LEU A 26 24.35 32.66 7.46
CA LEU A 26 23.26 32.26 8.36
C LEU A 26 21.89 32.32 7.65
N ALA A 27 21.66 33.35 6.85
CA ALA A 27 20.46 33.50 6.04
C ALA A 27 20.37 32.39 4.97
N ALA A 28 21.46 32.10 4.26
CA ALA A 28 21.52 31.01 3.30
C ALA A 28 21.25 29.65 3.95
N HIS A 29 21.77 29.41 5.16
CA HIS A 29 21.53 28.17 5.89
C HIS A 29 20.08 28.03 6.36
N ARG A 30 19.46 29.11 6.85
CA ARG A 30 18.03 29.12 7.21
C ARG A 30 17.12 28.97 5.99
N SER A 31 17.48 29.60 4.87
CA SER A 31 16.77 29.43 3.60
C SER A 31 16.90 28.00 3.07
N ALA A 32 18.08 27.38 3.17
CA ALA A 32 18.27 25.97 2.80
C ALA A 32 17.39 25.04 3.66
N ASN A 33 17.39 25.20 4.98
CA ASN A 33 16.53 24.41 5.88
C ASN A 33 15.03 24.60 5.59
N THR A 34 14.62 25.82 5.21
CA THR A 34 13.23 26.11 4.83
C THR A 34 12.90 25.47 3.49
N ALA A 35 13.81 25.58 2.51
CA ALA A 35 13.67 24.96 1.19
C ALA A 35 13.58 23.43 1.31
N ASP A 36 14.38 22.79 2.16
CA ASP A 36 14.31 21.36 2.44
C ASP A 36 12.96 20.96 3.06
N THR A 37 12.44 21.78 3.98
CA THR A 37 11.14 21.53 4.60
C THR A 37 9.99 21.66 3.61
N VAL A 38 10.02 22.69 2.77
CA VAL A 38 9.02 22.90 1.70
C VAL A 38 9.13 21.80 0.66
N ALA A 39 10.33 21.43 0.24
CA ALA A 39 10.56 20.34 -0.71
C ALA A 39 10.00 19.01 -0.19
N ARG A 40 10.18 18.71 1.10
CA ARG A 40 9.56 17.53 1.73
C ARG A 40 8.03 17.60 1.74
N ILE A 41 7.45 18.75 2.08
CA ILE A 41 5.98 18.92 2.07
C ILE A 41 5.42 18.75 0.67
N GLU A 42 6.07 19.32 -0.34
CA GLU A 42 5.66 19.17 -1.75
C GLU A 42 5.82 17.72 -2.22
N GLN A 43 6.88 17.02 -1.78
CA GLN A 43 7.06 15.60 -2.07
C GLN A 43 5.95 14.75 -1.44
N ASP A 44 5.58 15.01 -0.19
CA ASP A 44 4.47 14.32 0.49
C ASP A 44 3.13 14.63 -0.19
N ARG A 45 2.93 15.88 -0.63
CA ARG A 45 1.72 16.28 -1.36
C ARG A 45 1.64 15.57 -2.71
N TRP A 46 2.73 15.54 -3.48
CA TRP A 46 2.80 14.81 -4.74
C TRP A 46 2.57 13.30 -4.55
N HIS A 47 3.08 12.73 -3.45
CA HIS A 47 2.84 11.33 -3.12
C HIS A 47 1.35 11.03 -2.87
N ALA A 48 0.66 11.92 -2.15
CA ALA A 48 -0.78 11.82 -1.92
C ALA A 48 -1.60 12.04 -3.21
N ASP A 49 -1.21 13.01 -4.05
CA ASP A 49 -1.87 13.31 -5.33
C ASP A 49 -1.74 12.16 -6.35
N LEU A 50 -0.75 11.27 -6.16
CA LEU A 50 -0.51 10.07 -6.97
C LEU A 50 -1.07 8.77 -6.36
N LEU A 51 -1.87 8.86 -5.29
CA LEU A 51 -2.45 7.70 -4.62
C LEU A 51 -3.21 6.80 -5.62
N PRO A 52 -2.82 5.51 -5.78
CA PRO A 52 -3.46 4.61 -6.74
C PRO A 52 -4.96 4.39 -6.48
N GLN A 53 -5.75 4.49 -7.53
CA GLN A 53 -7.19 4.29 -7.52
C GLN A 53 -7.52 2.98 -8.24
N PHE A 54 -8.01 2.00 -7.47
CA PHE A 54 -8.40 0.70 -8.00
C PHE A 54 -9.91 0.55 -8.06
N VAL A 55 -10.38 -0.11 -9.12
CA VAL A 55 -11.74 -0.63 -9.26
C VAL A 55 -11.64 -2.15 -9.27
N LEU A 56 -12.32 -2.80 -8.34
CA LEU A 56 -12.39 -4.25 -8.23
C LEU A 56 -13.78 -4.72 -8.64
N THR A 57 -13.86 -5.68 -9.54
CA THR A 57 -15.13 -6.29 -9.94
C THR A 57 -15.02 -7.81 -9.95
N LEU A 58 -16.04 -8.47 -9.39
CA LEU A 58 -16.17 -9.92 -9.41
C LEU A 58 -17.13 -10.32 -10.53
N GLY A 59 -16.66 -11.16 -11.44
CA GLY A 59 -17.53 -11.84 -12.40
C GLY A 59 -18.42 -12.89 -11.71
N PRO A 60 -19.44 -13.42 -12.41
CA PRO A 60 -20.29 -14.47 -11.85
C PRO A 60 -19.46 -15.68 -11.41
N LEU A 61 -19.89 -16.33 -10.32
CA LEU A 61 -19.30 -17.58 -9.89
C LEU A 61 -19.90 -18.73 -10.74
N GLU A 62 -19.03 -19.52 -11.37
CA GLU A 62 -19.35 -20.79 -12.01
C GLU A 62 -19.01 -21.92 -11.04
N GLY A 63 -20.04 -22.40 -10.31
CA GLY A 63 -19.84 -23.30 -9.18
C GLY A 63 -19.07 -22.61 -8.06
N ASP A 64 -17.89 -23.12 -7.74
CA ASP A 64 -17.05 -22.57 -6.67
C ASP A 64 -15.99 -21.58 -7.18
N ARG A 65 -15.97 -21.23 -8.49
CA ARG A 65 -14.91 -20.43 -9.10
C ARG A 65 -15.44 -19.18 -9.78
N GLY A 66 -14.63 -18.13 -9.81
CA GLY A 66 -14.94 -16.88 -10.50
C GLY A 66 -13.70 -16.18 -11.01
N THR A 67 -13.92 -15.02 -11.63
CA THR A 67 -12.84 -14.13 -12.09
C THR A 67 -12.96 -12.79 -11.39
N LEU A 68 -11.91 -12.40 -10.68
CA LEU A 68 -11.73 -11.07 -10.12
C LEU A 68 -10.99 -10.20 -11.12
N HIS A 69 -11.59 -9.08 -11.52
CA HIS A 69 -10.91 -8.08 -12.33
C HIS A 69 -10.41 -6.94 -11.43
N VAL A 70 -9.10 -6.72 -11.45
CA VAL A 70 -8.44 -5.60 -10.78
C VAL A 70 -8.08 -4.56 -11.84
N HIS A 71 -8.62 -3.36 -11.73
CA HIS A 71 -8.38 -2.27 -12.68
C HIS A 71 -7.74 -1.07 -11.99
N LEU A 72 -6.59 -0.60 -12.49
CA LEU A 72 -5.96 0.63 -12.03
C LEU A 72 -6.58 1.81 -12.79
N ALA A 73 -7.58 2.45 -12.18
CA ALA A 73 -8.36 3.52 -12.80
C ALA A 73 -7.60 4.87 -12.86
N GLY A 74 -6.71 5.12 -11.90
CA GLY A 74 -6.04 6.41 -11.82
C GLY A 74 -5.14 6.57 -10.60
N PRO A 75 -4.73 7.81 -10.31
CA PRO A 75 -4.92 9.02 -11.14
C PRO A 75 -4.10 8.94 -12.44
N LEU A 76 -4.49 9.66 -13.50
CA LEU A 76 -3.78 9.62 -14.78
C LEU A 76 -2.29 10.01 -14.66
N ALA A 77 -1.99 10.96 -13.75
CA ALA A 77 -0.62 11.39 -13.46
C ALA A 77 0.27 10.28 -12.87
N LEU A 78 -0.33 9.20 -12.33
CA LEU A 78 0.39 8.02 -11.86
C LEU A 78 1.03 7.25 -13.03
N CYS A 79 0.46 7.30 -14.24
CA CYS A 79 0.91 6.58 -15.45
C CYS A 79 0.98 5.05 -15.31
N GLN A 80 1.76 4.53 -14.37
CA GLN A 80 1.96 3.11 -14.08
C GLN A 80 2.39 2.86 -12.64
N LEU A 81 2.24 1.60 -12.23
CA LEU A 81 2.88 1.00 -11.07
C LEU A 81 3.84 -0.08 -11.55
N ASP A 82 5.05 -0.07 -10.99
CA ASP A 82 6.10 -1.04 -11.35
C ASP A 82 5.84 -2.39 -10.68
N GLU A 83 5.23 -2.36 -9.49
CA GLU A 83 4.89 -3.56 -8.74
C GLU A 83 3.62 -3.35 -7.89
N ILE A 84 2.74 -4.34 -7.94
CA ILE A 84 1.51 -4.45 -7.17
C ILE A 84 1.52 -5.81 -6.51
N ARG A 85 1.40 -5.81 -5.19
CA ARG A 85 1.18 -7.01 -4.38
C ARG A 85 -0.24 -6.98 -3.86
N ILE A 86 -0.95 -8.09 -3.99
CA ILE A 86 -2.32 -8.22 -3.48
C ILE A 86 -2.36 -9.31 -2.42
N GLU A 87 -2.94 -8.98 -1.28
CA GLU A 87 -3.17 -9.89 -0.17
C GLU A 87 -4.64 -9.84 0.26
N ILE A 88 -5.26 -11.00 0.47
CA ILE A 88 -6.60 -11.12 1.09
C ILE A 88 -6.45 -11.13 2.61
N VAL A 89 -7.18 -10.26 3.28
CA VAL A 89 -7.03 -9.98 4.72
C VAL A 89 -8.36 -10.14 5.48
N GLN A 90 -8.28 -10.35 6.79
CA GLN A 90 -9.43 -10.74 7.63
C GLN A 90 -10.28 -9.55 8.14
N SER A 91 -9.65 -8.46 8.57
CA SER A 91 -10.32 -7.33 9.28
C SER A 91 -9.44 -6.08 9.34
N ASP A 92 -10.07 -4.92 9.56
CA ASP A 92 -9.55 -3.54 9.48
C ASP A 92 -8.37 -3.22 10.41
N ASP A 93 -8.05 -4.11 11.34
CA ASP A 93 -7.12 -3.94 12.45
C ASP A 93 -5.90 -4.87 12.40
N MET A 94 -5.76 -5.71 11.37
CA MET A 94 -4.60 -6.61 11.14
C MET A 94 -4.23 -7.52 12.34
N SER A 95 -5.09 -7.63 13.35
CA SER A 95 -4.77 -8.24 14.64
C SER A 95 -5.88 -9.15 15.13
N TYR A 96 -6.13 -10.23 14.38
CA TYR A 96 -6.91 -11.33 14.93
C TYR A 96 -6.07 -12.13 15.92
N THR A 97 -6.25 -11.85 17.22
CA THR A 97 -5.77 -12.76 18.26
C THR A 97 -6.76 -13.92 18.35
N SER A 98 -6.40 -15.02 17.71
CA SER A 98 -7.17 -16.26 17.77
C SER A 98 -7.36 -16.72 19.22
N THR A 99 -8.59 -16.70 19.72
CA THR A 99 -8.98 -17.42 20.95
C THR A 99 -9.33 -18.88 20.64
N LEU A 100 -8.67 -19.50 19.66
CA LEU A 100 -8.86 -20.93 19.39
C LEU A 100 -8.21 -21.72 20.54
N ALA A 101 -9.05 -22.43 21.30
CA ALA A 101 -8.59 -23.39 22.28
C ALA A 101 -7.92 -24.56 21.56
N GLY A 102 -6.58 -24.63 21.64
CA GLY A 102 -5.81 -25.82 21.28
C GLY A 102 -4.84 -25.64 20.11
N GLY A 103 -3.56 -25.83 20.41
CA GLY A 103 -2.52 -26.52 19.61
C GLY A 103 -2.20 -26.13 18.16
N VAL A 104 -3.00 -25.32 17.48
CA VAL A 104 -2.76 -24.94 16.08
C VAL A 104 -1.64 -23.88 16.03
N PRO A 105 -0.58 -24.08 15.22
CA PRO A 105 0.47 -23.09 15.06
C PRO A 105 -0.09 -21.76 14.54
N GLN A 106 0.41 -20.64 15.07
CA GLN A 106 0.00 -19.30 14.64
C GLN A 106 0.23 -19.08 13.14
N GLU A 107 1.33 -19.61 12.60
CA GLU A 107 1.64 -19.55 11.17
C GLU A 107 0.52 -20.16 10.30
N GLU A 108 -0.11 -21.23 10.76
CA GLU A 108 -1.21 -21.89 10.04
C GLU A 108 -2.49 -21.03 10.08
N ILE A 109 -2.72 -20.36 11.20
CA ILE A 109 -3.84 -19.42 11.39
C ILE A 109 -3.68 -18.19 10.50
N ASP A 110 -2.46 -17.65 10.42
CA ASP A 110 -2.11 -16.46 9.63
C ASP A 110 -2.11 -16.74 8.12
N ALA A 111 -1.78 -17.98 7.74
CA ALA A 111 -1.84 -18.46 6.37
C ALA A 111 -3.27 -18.69 5.87
N GLN A 112 -4.22 -18.97 6.77
CA GLN A 112 -5.61 -19.21 6.41
C GLN A 112 -6.26 -17.94 5.85
N VAL A 113 -6.94 -18.09 4.72
CA VAL A 113 -7.81 -17.03 4.19
C VAL A 113 -9.11 -17.00 5.00
N TRP A 114 -9.39 -15.87 5.62
CA TRP A 114 -10.59 -15.64 6.43
C TRP A 114 -11.58 -14.77 5.66
N GLY A 115 -12.25 -15.36 4.68
CA GLY A 115 -13.20 -14.65 3.84
C GLY A 115 -13.94 -15.60 2.89
N PRO A 116 -14.89 -15.08 2.10
CA PRO A 116 -15.71 -15.90 1.21
C PRO A 116 -14.91 -16.45 0.00
N LEU A 117 -13.88 -15.73 -0.46
CA LEU A 117 -13.08 -16.08 -1.62
C LEU A 117 -11.58 -16.09 -1.29
N ARG A 118 -10.86 -16.92 -2.04
CA ARG A 118 -9.40 -16.97 -2.10
C ARG A 118 -8.94 -16.98 -3.56
N PHE A 119 -7.69 -16.65 -3.81
CA PHE A 119 -7.09 -16.90 -5.13
C PHE A 119 -6.99 -18.39 -5.40
N THR A 120 -7.22 -18.79 -6.65
CA THR A 120 -7.08 -20.19 -7.07
C THR A 120 -5.60 -20.56 -7.05
N HIS A 121 -5.21 -21.51 -6.20
CA HIS A 121 -3.82 -21.95 -6.06
C HIS A 121 -3.17 -22.25 -7.43
N GLY A 122 -1.98 -21.68 -7.65
CA GLY A 122 -1.20 -21.84 -8.88
C GLY A 122 -1.64 -20.94 -10.05
N ALA A 123 -2.81 -20.31 -9.99
CA ALA A 123 -3.21 -19.29 -10.96
C ALA A 123 -2.57 -17.94 -10.60
N ASN A 124 -2.01 -17.23 -11.58
CA ASN A 124 -1.35 -15.94 -11.37
C ASN A 124 -0.28 -15.97 -10.25
N GLY A 125 0.38 -17.12 -10.07
CA GLY A 125 1.36 -17.34 -9.00
C GLY A 125 0.77 -17.31 -7.59
N ALA A 126 -0.53 -17.60 -7.43
CA ALA A 126 -1.18 -17.67 -6.13
C ALA A 126 -0.53 -18.71 -5.22
N ASP A 127 -0.34 -18.34 -3.95
CA ASP A 127 0.25 -19.21 -2.94
C ASP A 127 -0.66 -20.41 -2.62
N ILE A 128 -0.13 -21.37 -1.84
CA ILE A 128 -0.84 -22.61 -1.52
C ILE A 128 -2.18 -22.38 -0.80
N ASN A 129 -2.31 -21.26 -0.09
CA ASN A 129 -3.52 -20.92 0.65
C ASN A 129 -4.49 -20.05 -0.16
N GLY A 130 -4.04 -19.46 -1.27
CA GLY A 130 -4.80 -18.51 -2.07
C GLY A 130 -4.94 -17.14 -1.39
N LYS A 131 -4.02 -16.80 -0.49
CA LYS A 131 -3.99 -15.52 0.23
C LYS A 131 -3.33 -14.41 -0.59
N THR A 132 -2.30 -14.74 -1.35
CA THR A 132 -1.51 -13.79 -2.14
C THR A 132 -1.31 -14.28 -3.56
N VAL A 133 -0.94 -13.37 -4.47
CA VAL A 133 -0.54 -13.65 -5.86
C VAL A 133 0.89 -13.19 -6.12
N GLU A 134 1.48 -13.61 -7.24
CA GLU A 134 2.79 -13.13 -7.66
C GLU A 134 2.72 -11.61 -7.96
N PRO A 135 3.72 -10.82 -7.54
CA PRO A 135 3.75 -9.39 -7.82
C PRO A 135 3.75 -9.08 -9.31
N PHE A 136 3.04 -8.02 -9.71
CA PHE A 136 2.91 -7.64 -11.13
C PHE A 136 2.88 -6.12 -11.32
N GLY A 137 3.31 -5.64 -12.49
CA GLY A 137 3.18 -4.22 -12.87
C GLY A 137 1.89 -3.92 -13.63
N MET A 138 1.42 -2.68 -13.59
CA MET A 138 0.21 -2.26 -14.31
C MET A 138 0.23 -0.78 -14.68
N ALA A 139 -0.08 -0.48 -15.95
CA ALA A 139 -0.34 0.89 -16.39
C ALA A 139 -1.75 1.35 -16.02
N VAL A 140 -1.92 2.64 -15.75
CA VAL A 140 -3.23 3.26 -15.51
C VAL A 140 -4.13 3.04 -16.73
N GLY A 141 -5.40 2.72 -16.49
CA GLY A 141 -6.37 2.35 -17.51
C GLY A 141 -6.31 0.87 -17.94
N ARG A 142 -5.42 0.06 -17.35
CA ARG A 142 -5.36 -1.38 -17.60
C ARG A 142 -6.01 -2.15 -16.46
N GLY A 143 -6.41 -3.39 -16.76
CA GLY A 143 -6.90 -4.33 -15.76
C GLY A 143 -6.23 -5.69 -15.92
N HIS A 144 -6.22 -6.46 -14.83
CA HIS A 144 -5.68 -7.81 -14.78
C HIS A 144 -6.72 -8.76 -14.15
N PRO A 145 -7.06 -9.87 -14.82
CA PRO A 145 -7.95 -10.88 -14.27
C PRO A 145 -7.17 -11.83 -13.34
N PHE A 146 -7.81 -12.20 -12.24
CA PHE A 146 -7.35 -13.22 -11.30
C PHE A 146 -8.40 -14.30 -11.16
N SER A 147 -7.97 -15.56 -11.19
CA SER A 147 -8.86 -16.67 -10.84
C SER A 147 -9.05 -16.72 -9.32
N VAL A 148 -10.30 -16.74 -8.89
CA VAL A 148 -10.68 -16.89 -7.49
C VAL A 148 -11.59 -18.09 -7.31
N GLU A 149 -11.60 -18.66 -6.12
CA GLU A 149 -12.50 -19.73 -5.73
C GLU A 149 -13.02 -19.56 -4.30
N LEU A 150 -14.12 -20.23 -3.97
CA LEU A 150 -14.66 -20.23 -2.62
C LEU A 150 -13.63 -20.74 -1.63
N THR A 151 -13.47 -19.99 -0.55
CA THR A 151 -12.56 -20.37 0.53
C THR A 151 -13.06 -21.63 1.21
N ARG A 152 -12.13 -22.54 1.49
CA ARG A 152 -12.42 -23.78 2.23
C ARG A 152 -12.22 -23.55 3.73
N PRO A 153 -13.02 -24.23 4.58
CA PRO A 153 -12.78 -24.21 6.01
C PRO A 153 -11.37 -24.75 6.33
N PRO A 154 -10.67 -24.16 7.32
CA PRO A 154 -9.41 -24.69 7.78
C PRO A 154 -9.57 -26.13 8.29
N ARG A 155 -8.48 -26.91 8.17
CA ARG A 155 -8.50 -28.35 8.48
C ARG A 155 -8.85 -28.68 9.94
N TRP A 156 -8.58 -27.77 10.86
CA TRP A 156 -8.86 -27.92 12.29
C TRP A 156 -10.32 -27.63 12.67
N ILE A 157 -11.16 -27.20 11.72
CA ILE A 157 -12.62 -27.21 11.93
C ILE A 157 -13.14 -28.59 11.59
N GLU A 158 -13.67 -29.25 12.61
CA GLU A 158 -14.27 -30.59 12.54
C GLU A 158 -15.78 -30.53 12.26
N GLY A 159 -16.33 -31.66 11.80
CA GLY A 159 -17.74 -31.84 11.49
C GLY A 159 -18.00 -32.07 9.99
N ASN A 160 -18.98 -32.91 9.68
CA ASN A 160 -19.35 -33.26 8.31
C ASN A 160 -19.98 -32.07 7.54
N ASP A 161 -20.53 -31.10 8.27
CA ASP A 161 -21.18 -29.88 7.78
C ASP A 161 -20.24 -28.67 7.68
N ARG A 162 -18.94 -28.85 7.95
CA ARG A 162 -17.98 -27.74 8.08
C ARG A 162 -17.92 -26.82 6.86
N ALA A 163 -18.07 -27.39 5.65
CA ALA A 163 -18.05 -26.62 4.41
C ALA A 163 -19.29 -25.74 4.27
N GLU A 164 -20.47 -26.25 4.64
CA GLU A 164 -21.72 -25.51 4.61
C GLU A 164 -21.71 -24.40 5.66
N ARG A 165 -21.37 -24.71 6.91
CA ARG A 165 -21.25 -23.71 7.99
C ARG A 165 -20.24 -22.61 7.65
N TRP A 166 -19.13 -22.95 6.99
CA TRP A 166 -18.15 -21.95 6.55
C TRP A 166 -18.74 -21.02 5.49
N ARG A 167 -19.41 -21.58 4.48
CA ARG A 167 -20.09 -20.78 3.45
C ARG A 167 -21.15 -19.86 4.05
N GLU A 168 -21.99 -20.37 4.94
CA GLU A 168 -23.03 -19.58 5.62
C GLU A 168 -22.42 -18.44 6.46
N ARG A 169 -21.32 -18.71 7.19
CA ARG A 169 -20.62 -17.69 7.98
C ARG A 169 -20.13 -16.52 7.13
N TRP A 170 -19.70 -16.79 5.91
CA TRP A 170 -19.14 -15.80 5.00
C TRP A 170 -20.13 -15.34 3.90
N ALA A 171 -21.35 -15.87 3.89
CA ALA A 171 -22.38 -15.48 2.95
C ALA A 171 -22.71 -13.98 3.10
N GLY A 172 -22.73 -13.27 1.98
CA GLY A 172 -22.99 -11.83 1.91
C GLY A 172 -21.94 -10.95 2.60
N LYS A 173 -20.79 -11.49 3.00
CA LYS A 173 -19.67 -10.68 3.51
C LYS A 173 -18.75 -10.27 2.35
N PRO A 174 -18.13 -9.09 2.40
CA PRO A 174 -17.17 -8.69 1.38
C PRO A 174 -15.86 -9.47 1.51
N VAL A 175 -15.11 -9.56 0.41
CA VAL A 175 -13.69 -9.91 0.43
C VAL A 175 -12.90 -8.63 0.72
N ARG A 176 -12.03 -8.67 1.71
CA ARG A 176 -11.12 -7.55 2.00
C ARG A 176 -9.74 -7.85 1.45
N MET A 177 -9.15 -6.85 0.81
CA MET A 177 -7.86 -6.97 0.16
C MET A 177 -7.01 -5.75 0.45
N VAL A 178 -5.71 -5.95 0.56
CA VAL A 178 -4.73 -4.88 0.62
C VAL A 178 -3.86 -4.96 -0.63
N LEU A 179 -3.77 -3.83 -1.35
CA LEU A 179 -2.88 -3.67 -2.48
C LEU A 179 -1.68 -2.82 -2.03
N THR A 180 -0.51 -3.42 -2.00
CA THR A 180 0.76 -2.71 -1.77
C THR A 180 1.37 -2.38 -3.12
N CYS A 181 1.54 -1.09 -3.39
CA CYS A 181 1.93 -0.57 -4.69
C CYS A 181 3.27 0.15 -4.60
N ARG A 182 4.16 -0.16 -5.54
CA ARG A 182 5.49 0.45 -5.64
C ARG A 182 5.66 1.10 -7.00
N ARG A 183 6.29 2.27 -7.00
CA ARG A 183 6.79 2.94 -8.18
C ARG A 183 8.18 3.52 -7.87
N ASP A 184 9.13 3.34 -8.77
CA ASP A 184 10.49 3.83 -8.57
C ASP A 184 10.49 5.35 -8.31
N GLY A 185 11.23 5.77 -7.28
CA GLY A 185 11.31 7.15 -6.84
C GLY A 185 10.19 7.61 -5.89
N PHE A 186 9.23 6.74 -5.57
CA PHE A 186 8.16 7.03 -4.62
C PHE A 186 8.18 6.06 -3.43
N LYS A 187 7.63 6.51 -2.30
CA LYS A 187 7.29 5.62 -1.18
C LYS A 187 6.15 4.69 -1.60
N ASP A 188 6.13 3.48 -1.07
CA ASP A 188 5.04 2.53 -1.33
C ASP A 188 3.69 3.07 -0.84
N TRP A 189 2.64 2.77 -1.60
CA TRP A 189 1.25 3.00 -1.20
C TRP A 189 0.62 1.70 -0.71
N VAL A 190 -0.22 1.81 0.32
CA VAL A 190 -1.03 0.70 0.83
C VAL A 190 -2.49 1.07 0.64
N VAL A 191 -3.20 0.35 -0.24
CA VAL A 191 -4.57 0.65 -0.64
C VAL A 191 -5.50 -0.49 -0.20
N PRO A 192 -6.23 -0.33 0.91
CA PRO A 192 -7.26 -1.28 1.30
C PRO A 192 -8.46 -1.19 0.35
N ARG A 193 -9.04 -2.34 0.00
CA ARG A 193 -10.24 -2.44 -0.83
C ARG A 193 -11.16 -3.54 -0.32
N GLU A 194 -12.45 -3.25 -0.38
CA GLU A 194 -13.50 -4.23 -0.16
C GLU A 194 -14.16 -4.56 -1.50
N LEU A 195 -14.39 -5.85 -1.72
CA LEU A 195 -15.08 -6.38 -2.88
C LEU A 195 -16.35 -7.08 -2.41
N GLU A 196 -17.49 -6.55 -2.82
CA GLU A 196 -18.77 -7.18 -2.58
C GLU A 196 -18.91 -8.48 -3.36
N VAL A 197 -19.34 -9.54 -2.66
CA VAL A 197 -19.62 -10.84 -3.28
C VAL A 197 -21.13 -10.93 -3.46
N SER A 198 -21.60 -10.60 -4.67
CA SER A 198 -23.00 -10.82 -5.00
C SER A 198 -23.30 -12.32 -4.99
N GLN A 199 -24.30 -12.72 -4.20
CA GLN A 199 -24.86 -14.06 -4.31
C GLN A 199 -25.58 -14.10 -5.66
N GLY A 200 -25.10 -14.91 -6.60
CA GLY A 200 -25.82 -15.14 -7.84
C GLY A 200 -27.24 -15.59 -7.52
N THR A 201 -28.23 -14.86 -8.02
CA THR A 201 -29.65 -15.27 -8.06
C THR A 201 -29.84 -16.52 -8.90
#